data_AF-A0A952Q1R6-F1
#
_entry.id   AF-A0A952Q1R6-F1
#
_cell.length_a   1.000
_cell.length_b   1.000
_cell.length_c   1.000
_cell.angle_alpha   90.00
_cell.angle_beta   90.00
_cell.angle_gamma   90.00
#
_symmetry.space_group_name_H-M   'P 1'
#
loop_
_entity.id
_entity.type
_entity.pdbx_description
1 polymer ?
#
loop_
_entity_poly.entity_id
_entity_poly.type
_entity_poly.pdbx_seq_one_letter_code
_entity_poly.pdbx_strand_id
1 'polypeptide(L)'
;MPTSNGTITVEDYDGERSTISVNLQDIDATGSNYGSVTQDLDEIKDAVIPLIRGQVRYTQLSVQFPESAAAVSDKEAAREAKWLVTYKDTTQYLATGNLVANPGFGKLFTFEIPTANRSLLANNSDELALDTGAGATAKAALEPNLRSPFNRASAGVTPTNEVVSIKYVGRNI
;
A
#
# COMPACT_ATOMS: atom_id res chain seq x y z
N MET A 1 -0.11 19.95 -3.18
CA MET A 1 0.43 19.57 -1.86
C MET A 1 -0.30 18.31 -1.42
N PRO A 2 0.32 17.44 -0.60
CA PRO A 2 -0.35 16.25 -0.11
C PRO A 2 -1.56 16.63 0.73
N THR A 3 -2.73 16.09 0.43
CA THR A 3 -3.95 16.36 1.20
C THR A 3 -4.15 15.30 2.26
N SER A 4 -4.44 15.70 3.50
CA SER A 4 -4.63 14.77 4.62
C SER A 4 -6.06 14.80 5.17
N ASN A 5 -6.67 13.63 5.32
CA ASN A 5 -8.01 13.47 5.85
C ASN A 5 -8.04 12.43 6.98
N GLY A 6 -8.70 12.78 8.07
CA GLY A 6 -8.97 11.89 9.19
C GLY A 6 -10.37 11.30 9.09
N THR A 7 -10.50 10.04 9.46
CA THR A 7 -11.77 9.32 9.47
C THR A 7 -11.94 8.59 10.80
N ILE A 8 -13.07 8.82 11.47
CA ILE A 8 -13.43 8.16 12.74
C ILE A 8 -14.70 7.35 12.48
N THR A 9 -14.61 6.04 12.67
CA THR A 9 -15.76 5.13 12.54
C THR A 9 -16.35 4.85 13.91
N VAL A 10 -17.63 5.14 14.07
CA VAL A 10 -18.42 4.85 15.27
C VAL A 10 -19.37 3.69 14.98
N GLU A 11 -19.43 2.74 15.90
CA GLU A 11 -20.34 1.60 15.88
C GLU A 11 -21.44 1.81 16.92
N ASP A 12 -22.70 1.62 16.53
CA ASP A 12 -23.85 1.73 17.42
C ASP A 12 -24.20 0.38 18.09
N TYR A 13 -25.30 0.35 18.83
CA TYR A 13 -25.74 -0.83 19.58
C TYR A 13 -26.10 -2.02 18.66
N ASP A 14 -26.63 -1.75 17.46
CA ASP A 14 -27.04 -2.78 16.50
C ASP A 14 -25.87 -3.22 15.60
N GLY A 15 -24.67 -2.66 15.83
CA GLY A 15 -23.46 -2.95 15.08
C GLY A 15 -23.38 -2.18 13.75
N GLU A 16 -24.27 -1.21 13.52
CA GLU A 16 -24.20 -0.35 12.36
C GLU A 16 -23.06 0.66 12.51
N ARG A 17 -22.42 0.97 11.37
CA ARG A 17 -21.23 1.82 11.35
C ARG A 17 -21.52 3.14 10.67
N SER A 18 -21.26 4.21 11.40
CA SER A 18 -21.27 5.58 10.89
C SER A 18 -19.86 6.13 10.84
N THR A 19 -19.59 7.00 9.88
CA THR A 19 -18.24 7.52 9.64
C THR A 19 -18.25 9.04 9.69
N ILE A 20 -17.37 9.60 10.52
CA ILE A 20 -17.09 11.03 10.60
C ILE A 20 -15.80 11.28 9.81
N SER A 21 -15.82 12.26 8.91
CA SER A 21 -14.63 12.66 8.13
C SER A 21 -14.27 14.10 8.45
N VAL A 22 -12.98 14.34 8.69
CA VAL A 22 -12.42 15.66 8.98
C VAL A 22 -11.22 15.91 8.09
N ASN A 23 -11.10 17.15 7.59
CA ASN A 23 -9.88 17.59 6.93
C ASN A 23 -8.88 17.98 8.00
N LEU A 24 -7.64 17.51 7.86
CA LEU A 24 -6.55 17.81 8.79
C LEU A 24 -5.54 18.72 8.10
N GLN A 25 -4.55 19.16 8.86
CA GLN A 25 -3.39 19.81 8.28
C GLN A 25 -2.70 18.87 7.30
N ASP A 26 -2.26 19.41 6.16
CA ASP A 26 -1.48 18.70 5.16
C ASP A 26 -0.13 18.25 5.75
N ILE A 27 0.28 17.02 5.41
CA ILE A 27 1.62 16.55 5.75
C ILE A 27 2.64 17.26 4.87
N ASP A 28 3.67 17.79 5.51
CA ASP A 28 4.74 18.48 4.82
C ASP A 28 5.53 17.54 3.89
N ALA A 29 6.26 18.12 2.93
CA ALA A 29 7.01 17.33 1.94
C ALA A 29 8.09 16.42 2.57
N THR A 30 8.51 16.69 3.80
CA THR A 30 9.51 15.90 4.53
C THR A 30 8.88 14.87 5.47
N GLY A 31 7.56 14.87 5.64
CA GLY A 31 6.83 14.08 6.62
C GLY A 31 7.06 14.49 8.07
N SER A 32 7.69 15.64 8.35
CA SER A 32 8.16 15.97 9.70
C SER A 32 7.02 16.26 10.68
N ASN A 33 5.91 16.82 10.19
CA ASN A 33 4.71 17.08 10.97
C ASN A 33 3.77 15.86 11.10
N TYR A 34 4.12 14.68 10.57
CA TYR A 34 3.25 13.49 10.62
C TYR A 34 2.78 13.16 12.04
N GLY A 35 3.69 13.19 13.02
CA GLY A 35 3.36 12.92 14.42
C GLY A 35 2.31 13.90 14.98
N SER A 36 2.44 15.18 14.65
CA SER A 36 1.47 16.20 15.05
C SER A 36 0.11 15.99 14.37
N VAL A 37 0.07 15.70 13.07
CA VAL A 37 -1.19 15.43 12.35
C VAL A 37 -1.91 14.19 12.93
N THR A 38 -1.17 13.15 13.31
CA THR A 38 -1.76 11.99 14.00
C THR A 38 -2.26 12.33 15.39
N GLN A 39 -1.59 13.23 16.12
CA GLN A 39 -2.03 13.71 17.43
C GLN A 39 -3.32 14.54 17.30
N ASP A 40 -3.41 15.44 16.32
CA ASP A 40 -4.62 16.25 16.08
C ASP A 40 -5.85 15.36 15.85
N LEU A 41 -5.69 14.27 15.09
CA LEU A 41 -6.77 13.29 14.86
C LEU A 41 -7.16 12.56 16.16
N ASP A 42 -6.19 12.27 17.02
CA ASP A 42 -6.43 11.63 18.31
C ASP A 42 -7.18 12.57 19.27
N GLU A 43 -6.80 13.85 19.30
CA GLU A 43 -7.49 14.90 20.07
C GLU A 43 -8.92 15.11 19.59
N ILE A 44 -9.16 15.11 18.28
CA ILE A 44 -10.53 15.15 17.72
C ILE A 44 -11.33 13.91 18.14
N LYS A 45 -10.72 12.72 18.06
CA LYS A 45 -11.36 11.47 18.50
C LYS A 45 -11.73 11.54 19.99
N ASP A 46 -10.83 12.01 20.85
CA ASP A 46 -11.08 12.19 22.27
C ASP A 46 -12.19 13.22 22.54
N ALA A 47 -12.28 14.29 21.74
CA ALA A 47 -13.37 15.26 21.82
C ALA A 47 -14.72 14.70 21.33
N VAL A 48 -14.72 13.73 20.41
CA VAL A 48 -15.94 13.07 19.89
C VAL A 48 -16.49 12.03 20.88
N ILE A 49 -15.64 11.28 21.58
CA ILE A 49 -16.05 10.22 22.53
C ILE A 49 -17.15 10.68 23.51
N PRO A 50 -17.06 11.83 24.21
CA PRO A 50 -18.12 12.26 25.11
C PRO A 50 -19.41 12.73 24.40
N LEU A 51 -19.37 12.98 23.09
CA LEU A 51 -20.52 13.44 22.31
C LEU A 51 -21.36 12.29 21.74
N ILE A 52 -20.84 11.06 21.77
CA ILE A 52 -21.48 9.88 21.17
C ILE A 52 -21.99 8.91 22.24
N ARG A 53 -23.00 8.12 21.88
CA ARG A 53 -23.46 6.97 22.69
C ARG A 53 -22.88 5.63 22.22
N GLY A 54 -22.42 5.59 20.97
CA GLY A 54 -21.75 4.44 20.38
C GLY A 54 -20.29 4.30 20.85
N GLN A 55 -19.54 3.42 20.20
CA GLN A 55 -18.12 3.21 20.47
C GLN A 55 -17.30 3.57 19.23
N VAL A 56 -16.17 4.23 19.42
CA VAL A 56 -15.20 4.42 18.33
C VAL A 56 -14.57 3.07 18.03
N ARG A 57 -14.72 2.60 16.78
CA ARG A 57 -14.21 1.31 16.33
C ARG A 57 -12.85 1.44 15.66
N TYR A 58 -12.69 2.43 14.78
CA TYR A 58 -11.47 2.67 14.03
C TYR A 58 -11.24 4.17 13.88
N THR A 59 -9.98 4.54 13.89
CA THR A 59 -9.51 5.86 13.46
C THR A 59 -8.51 5.63 12.33
N GLN A 60 -8.66 6.37 11.24
CA GLN A 60 -7.83 6.25 10.05
C GLN A 60 -7.35 7.63 9.61
N LEU A 61 -6.05 7.74 9.37
CA LEU A 61 -5.45 8.87 8.64
C LEU A 61 -5.21 8.43 7.20
N SER A 62 -5.69 9.22 6.24
CA SER A 62 -5.47 9.04 4.82
C SER A 62 -4.73 10.25 4.27
N VAL A 63 -3.72 9.99 3.44
CA VAL A 63 -2.83 11.00 2.88
C VAL A 63 -2.73 10.74 1.39
N GLN A 64 -3.04 11.75 0.59
CA GLN A 64 -2.96 11.66 -0.86
C GLN A 64 -1.83 12.55 -1.36
N PHE A 65 -0.90 11.96 -2.13
CA PHE A 65 0.18 12.67 -2.81
C PHE A 65 -0.19 12.86 -4.28
N PRO A 66 -0.70 14.04 -4.70
CA PRO A 66 -1.03 14.29 -6.09
C PRO A 66 0.25 14.46 -6.93
N GLU A 67 0.53 13.49 -7.79
CA GLU A 67 1.74 13.48 -8.63
C GLU A 67 1.56 14.19 -9.98
N SER A 68 0.35 14.19 -10.55
CA SER A 68 0.09 14.83 -11.85
C SER A 68 -1.38 15.20 -12.02
N ALA A 69 -1.63 16.32 -12.71
CA ALA A 69 -2.95 16.75 -13.19
C ALA A 69 -3.10 16.60 -14.72
N ALA A 70 -2.08 16.06 -15.40
CA ALA A 70 -2.09 15.92 -16.85
C ALA A 70 -3.07 14.82 -17.29
N ALA A 71 -3.85 15.09 -18.32
CA ALA A 71 -4.70 14.09 -18.95
C ALA A 71 -3.85 13.04 -19.68
N VAL A 72 -4.24 11.77 -19.57
CA VAL A 72 -3.59 10.67 -20.29
C VAL A 72 -3.96 10.77 -21.77
N SER A 73 -2.95 10.91 -22.64
CA SER A 73 -3.13 11.04 -24.09
C SER A 73 -3.03 9.71 -24.85
N ASP A 74 -2.34 8.73 -24.27
CA ASP A 74 -2.17 7.41 -24.85
C ASP A 74 -3.47 6.58 -24.73
N LYS A 75 -3.98 6.12 -25.87
CA LYS A 75 -5.19 5.29 -25.94
C LYS A 75 -4.94 3.86 -25.49
N GLU A 76 -3.69 3.39 -25.51
CA GLU A 76 -3.31 2.06 -25.05
C GLU A 76 -3.11 1.99 -23.53
N ALA A 77 -3.06 3.14 -22.85
CA ALA A 77 -3.03 3.26 -21.38
C ALA A 77 -4.41 2.93 -20.76
N ALA A 78 -4.92 1.74 -21.07
CA ALA A 78 -6.18 1.21 -20.56
C ALA A 78 -5.99 0.53 -19.20
N ARG A 79 -6.97 0.68 -18.30
CA ARG A 79 -6.94 0.05 -16.96
C ARG A 79 -6.86 -1.48 -17.04
N GLU A 80 -7.36 -2.05 -18.12
CA GLU A 80 -7.48 -3.48 -18.38
C GLU A 80 -6.16 -4.14 -18.77
N ALA A 81 -5.21 -3.38 -19.31
CA ALA A 81 -3.85 -3.86 -19.57
C ALA A 81 -3.06 -3.78 -18.26
N LYS A 82 -2.61 -4.91 -17.70
CA LYS A 82 -2.00 -4.92 -16.37
C LYS A 82 -0.71 -5.72 -16.31
N TRP A 83 0.15 -5.36 -15.37
CA TRP A 83 1.24 -6.20 -14.90
C TRP A 83 0.78 -6.95 -13.66
N LEU A 84 0.80 -8.27 -13.70
CA LEU A 84 0.71 -9.13 -12.52
C LEU A 84 2.12 -9.31 -11.95
N VAL A 85 2.36 -8.72 -10.79
CA VAL A 85 3.63 -8.87 -10.06
C VAL A 85 3.47 -10.02 -9.07
N THR A 86 4.34 -11.02 -9.16
CA THR A 86 4.46 -12.11 -8.19
C THR A 86 5.73 -11.90 -7.37
N TYR A 87 5.61 -11.93 -6.05
CA TYR A 87 6.75 -11.81 -5.14
C TYR A 87 6.69 -12.85 -4.04
N LYS A 88 7.85 -13.19 -3.50
CA LYS A 88 8.04 -14.16 -2.42
C LYS A 88 8.48 -13.44 -1.16
N ASP A 89 7.87 -13.77 -0.03
CA ASP A 89 8.37 -13.31 1.27
C ASP A 89 9.61 -14.14 1.65
N THR A 90 10.75 -13.47 1.78
CA THR A 90 12.02 -14.12 2.14
C THR A 90 12.41 -13.86 3.60
N THR A 91 11.53 -13.19 4.36
CA THR A 91 11.74 -12.92 5.78
C THR A 91 11.44 -14.17 6.60
N GLN A 92 12.46 -14.81 7.18
CA GLN A 92 12.26 -16.05 7.94
C GLN A 92 11.70 -15.82 9.35
N TYR A 93 12.10 -14.71 9.99
CA TYR A 93 11.72 -14.38 11.37
C TYR A 93 11.23 -12.93 11.46
N LEU A 94 10.18 -12.72 12.26
CA LEU A 94 9.52 -11.42 12.43
C LEU A 94 10.09 -10.60 13.61
N ALA A 95 11.03 -11.16 14.36
CA ALA A 95 11.65 -10.54 15.52
C ALA A 95 13.13 -10.87 15.62
N THR A 96 13.92 -9.91 16.13
CA THR A 96 15.36 -10.09 16.40
C THR A 96 15.61 -11.30 17.29
N GLY A 97 16.69 -12.03 17.01
CA GLY A 97 17.04 -13.26 17.74
C GLY A 97 16.27 -14.49 17.28
N ASN A 98 15.60 -14.42 16.12
CA ASN A 98 14.89 -15.55 15.49
C ASN A 98 13.78 -16.15 16.37
N LEU A 99 13.16 -15.31 17.20
CA LEU A 99 12.21 -15.74 18.23
C LEU A 99 10.79 -15.97 17.70
N VAL A 100 10.43 -15.31 16.61
CA VAL A 100 9.09 -15.39 16.02
C VAL A 100 9.22 -15.82 14.57
N ALA A 101 8.86 -17.06 14.27
CA ALA A 101 8.87 -17.57 12.90
C ALA A 101 7.81 -16.86 12.04
N ASN A 102 8.15 -16.53 10.80
CA ASN A 102 7.22 -15.93 9.85
C ASN A 102 6.37 -17.03 9.15
N PRO A 103 5.04 -17.08 9.38
CA PRO A 103 4.17 -18.02 8.67
C PRO A 103 4.04 -17.70 7.16
N GLY A 104 4.47 -16.51 6.74
CA GLY A 104 4.57 -16.07 5.36
C GLY A 104 5.84 -16.52 4.64
N PHE A 105 6.87 -16.99 5.36
CA PHE A 105 8.17 -17.30 4.77
C PHE A 105 8.05 -18.30 3.61
N GLY A 106 8.61 -17.92 2.46
CA GLY A 106 8.61 -18.71 1.25
C GLY A 106 7.29 -18.70 0.46
N LYS A 107 6.22 -18.08 0.97
CA LYS A 107 4.93 -17.98 0.26
C LYS A 107 4.99 -16.92 -0.83
N LEU A 108 4.21 -17.16 -1.88
CA LEU A 108 4.03 -16.24 -2.99
C LEU A 108 2.80 -15.35 -2.76
N PHE A 109 2.93 -14.10 -3.17
CA PHE A 109 1.90 -13.08 -3.12
C PHE A 109 1.86 -12.35 -4.45
N THR A 110 0.71 -11.79 -4.78
CA THR A 110 0.50 -11.10 -6.05
C THR A 110 -0.20 -9.77 -5.87
N PHE A 111 0.10 -8.81 -6.74
CA PHE A 111 -0.69 -7.61 -6.94
C PHE A 111 -0.62 -7.18 -8.41
N GLU A 112 -1.53 -6.28 -8.79
CA GLU A 112 -1.66 -5.81 -10.16
C GLU A 112 -1.24 -4.34 -10.28
N ILE A 113 -0.53 -4.01 -11.36
CA ILE A 113 -0.26 -2.62 -11.78
C ILE A 113 -1.02 -2.37 -13.08
N PRO A 114 -1.97 -1.42 -13.13
CA PRO A 114 -2.74 -1.14 -14.34
C PRO A 114 -1.93 -0.38 -15.39
N THR A 115 -2.51 -0.20 -16.58
CA THR A 115 -1.94 0.54 -17.71
C THR A 115 -0.57 0.00 -18.17
N ALA A 116 -0.46 -1.32 -18.27
CA ALA A 116 0.80 -1.98 -18.62
C ALA A 116 1.27 -1.64 -20.05
N ASN A 117 2.50 -1.14 -20.16
CA ASN A 117 3.14 -0.86 -21.43
C ASN A 117 3.69 -2.14 -22.08
N ARG A 118 2.97 -2.69 -23.06
CA ARG A 118 3.33 -3.93 -23.77
C ARG A 118 4.63 -3.84 -24.56
N SER A 119 5.07 -2.64 -24.95
CA SER A 119 6.32 -2.47 -25.71
C SER A 119 7.58 -2.86 -24.92
N LEU A 120 7.46 -3.02 -23.59
CA LEU A 120 8.53 -3.48 -22.72
C LEU A 120 8.75 -5.00 -22.77
N LEU A 121 7.85 -5.75 -23.40
CA LEU A 121 7.95 -7.20 -23.53
C LEU A 121 8.95 -7.57 -24.63
N ALA A 122 9.70 -8.65 -24.40
CA ALA A 122 10.45 -9.31 -25.46
C ALA A 122 9.49 -9.99 -26.44
N ASN A 123 9.94 -10.19 -27.69
CA ASN A 123 9.16 -10.91 -28.70
C ASN A 123 8.74 -12.30 -28.18
N ASN A 124 7.45 -12.62 -28.30
CA ASN A 124 6.85 -13.87 -27.84
C ASN A 124 6.98 -14.14 -26.32
N SER A 125 7.14 -13.11 -25.51
CA SER A 125 7.11 -13.20 -24.04
C SER A 125 5.93 -12.41 -23.48
N ASP A 126 5.29 -12.96 -22.46
CA ASP A 126 4.36 -12.22 -21.60
C ASP A 126 5.05 -11.72 -20.33
N GLU A 127 6.33 -12.04 -20.12
CA GLU A 127 7.09 -11.66 -18.93
C GLU A 127 8.10 -10.56 -19.23
N LEU A 128 8.14 -9.58 -18.33
CA LEU A 128 9.12 -8.51 -18.33
C LEU A 128 10.45 -9.05 -17.78
N ALA A 129 11.55 -8.79 -18.49
CA ALA A 129 12.89 -9.20 -18.05
C ALA A 129 13.27 -8.47 -16.74
N LEU A 130 13.54 -9.23 -15.69
CA LEU A 130 13.80 -8.68 -14.35
C LEU A 130 15.25 -8.24 -14.11
N ASP A 131 16.17 -8.61 -14.99
CA ASP A 131 17.60 -8.32 -14.81
C ASP A 131 18.09 -7.19 -15.72
N THR A 132 17.21 -6.60 -16.53
CA THR A 132 17.53 -5.49 -17.43
C THR A 132 16.40 -4.45 -17.51
N GLY A 133 16.73 -3.26 -18.01
CA GLY A 133 15.77 -2.21 -18.37
C GLY A 133 14.76 -1.87 -17.26
N ALA A 134 13.49 -1.70 -17.67
CA ALA A 134 12.41 -1.32 -16.76
C ALA A 134 12.12 -2.38 -15.68
N GLY A 135 12.29 -3.67 -15.99
CA GLY A 135 12.05 -4.75 -15.03
C GLY A 135 13.08 -4.78 -13.90
N ALA A 136 14.36 -4.53 -14.21
CA ALA A 136 15.40 -4.38 -13.18
C ALA A 136 15.14 -3.19 -12.26
N THR A 137 14.77 -2.04 -12.82
CA THR A 137 14.43 -0.85 -12.03
C THR A 137 13.21 -1.11 -11.12
N ALA A 138 12.17 -1.76 -11.65
CA ALA A 138 10.99 -2.13 -10.87
C ALA A 138 11.35 -3.11 -9.75
N LYS A 139 12.11 -4.18 -10.05
CA LYS A 139 12.58 -5.15 -9.05
C LYS A 139 13.36 -4.48 -7.92
N ALA A 140 14.34 -3.64 -8.25
CA ALA A 140 15.17 -2.95 -7.26
C ALA A 140 14.35 -2.02 -6.34
N ALA A 141 13.28 -1.41 -6.85
CA ALA A 141 12.37 -0.59 -6.04
C ALA A 141 11.39 -1.43 -5.21
N LEU A 142 10.89 -2.54 -5.75
CA LEU A 142 9.85 -3.35 -5.13
C LEU A 142 10.38 -4.24 -3.99
N GLU A 143 11.50 -4.94 -4.18
CA GLU A 143 12.04 -5.88 -3.19
C GLU A 143 12.23 -5.30 -1.78
N PRO A 144 12.84 -4.11 -1.61
CA PRO A 144 13.02 -3.53 -0.27
C PRO A 144 11.73 -2.88 0.29
N ASN A 145 10.74 -2.54 -0.54
CA ASN A 145 9.58 -1.75 -0.14
C ASN A 145 8.27 -2.54 -0.01
N LEU A 146 8.13 -3.65 -0.72
CA LEU A 146 6.96 -4.52 -0.62
C LEU A 146 6.88 -5.17 0.75
N ARG A 147 5.66 -5.51 1.20
CA ARG A 147 5.42 -6.24 2.44
C ARG A 147 4.33 -7.28 2.21
N SER A 148 4.60 -8.52 2.62
CA SER A 148 3.57 -9.55 2.71
C SER A 148 2.57 -9.21 3.81
N PRO A 149 1.37 -9.80 3.83
CA PRO A 149 0.43 -9.65 4.95
C PRO A 149 1.01 -10.05 6.32
N PHE A 150 2.06 -10.87 6.34
CA PHE A 150 2.64 -11.42 7.57
C PHE A 150 3.83 -10.62 8.11
N ASN A 151 4.55 -9.90 7.25
CA ASN A 151 5.79 -9.19 7.63
C ASN A 151 5.63 -7.68 7.83
N ARG A 152 4.40 -7.15 7.78
CA ARG A 152 4.10 -5.70 7.93
C ARG A 152 4.48 -5.11 9.29
N ALA A 153 4.41 -5.90 10.36
CA ALA A 153 4.65 -5.48 11.73
C ALA A 153 5.88 -6.17 12.36
N SER A 154 6.96 -6.29 11.57
CA SER A 154 8.18 -6.95 12.03
C SER A 154 8.92 -6.08 13.05
N ALA A 155 9.20 -6.63 14.23
CA ALA A 155 9.84 -5.90 15.33
C ALA A 155 11.37 -6.00 15.21
N GLY A 156 12.00 -4.91 14.78
CA GLY A 156 13.47 -4.82 14.70
C GLY A 156 14.11 -5.65 13.58
N VAL A 157 13.30 -6.22 12.67
CA VAL A 157 13.76 -6.92 11.47
C VAL A 157 13.27 -6.15 10.25
N THR A 158 14.17 -5.81 9.33
CA THR A 158 13.80 -5.26 8.03
C THR A 158 13.25 -6.39 7.15
N PRO A 159 11.97 -6.38 6.77
CA PRO A 159 11.41 -7.42 5.94
C PRO A 159 12.05 -7.43 4.55
N THR A 160 12.33 -8.61 4.04
CA THR A 160 12.85 -8.84 2.70
C THR A 160 11.85 -9.60 1.85
N ASN A 161 11.82 -9.27 0.57
CA ASN A 161 11.01 -9.95 -0.43
C ASN A 161 11.80 -10.07 -1.72
N GLU A 162 11.44 -11.04 -2.54
CA GLU A 162 12.04 -11.30 -3.84
C GLU A 162 10.96 -11.19 -4.91
N VAL A 163 11.17 -10.38 -5.94
CA VAL A 163 10.25 -10.33 -7.08
C VAL A 163 10.55 -11.53 -7.97
N VAL A 164 9.56 -12.41 -8.11
CA VAL A 164 9.66 -13.67 -8.85
C VAL A 164 9.33 -13.45 -10.32
N SER A 165 8.28 -12.68 -10.62
CA SER A 165 7.88 -12.38 -12.00
C SER A 165 7.06 -11.10 -12.09
N ILE A 166 7.11 -10.47 -13.27
CA ILE A 166 6.23 -9.38 -13.68
C ILE A 166 5.65 -9.77 -15.04
N LYS A 167 4.39 -10.19 -15.06
CA LYS A 167 3.73 -10.75 -16.25
C LYS A 167 2.63 -9.85 -16.77
N TYR A 168 2.58 -9.64 -18.08
CA TYR A 168 1.46 -8.96 -18.73
C TYR A 168 0.21 -9.83 -18.64
N VAL A 169 -0.88 -9.25 -18.15
CA VAL A 169 -2.20 -9.89 -18.10
C VAL A 169 -3.24 -8.93 -18.67
N GLY A 170 -4.13 -9.49 -19.50
CA GLY A 170 -5.31 -8.78 -19.98
C GLY A 170 -6.45 -8.83 -18.95
N ARG A 171 -7.64 -8.41 -19.38
CA ARG A 171 -8.86 -8.48 -18.57
C ARG A 171 -9.11 -9.92 -18.09
N ASN A 172 -9.20 -10.11 -16.77
CA ASN A 172 -9.90 -11.27 -16.20
C ASN A 172 -11.36 -11.14 -16.63
N ILE A 173 -11.81 -12.03 -17.53
CA ILE A 173 -13.20 -12.15 -17.95
C ILE A 173 -13.96 -12.93 -16.88
#